data_AF-A0A957F2Z7-F1
#
_entry.id   AF-A0A957F2Z7-F1
#
_cell.length_a   1.000
_cell.length_b   1.000
_cell.length_c   1.000
_cell.angle_alpha   90.00
_cell.angle_beta   90.00
_cell.angle_gamma   90.00
#
_symmetry.space_group_name_H-M   'P 1'
#
loop_
_entity.id
_entity.type
_entity.pdbx_description
1 polymer ?
#
loop_
_entity_poly.entity_id
_entity_poly.type
_entity_poly.pdbx_seq_one_letter_code
_entity_poly.pdbx_strand_id
1 'polypeptide(L)' 'MQNPGTLTERPFLFYAVTSAGLHPLPVPPGTADFAGLLRGLPVGAYSALRTFSHNQFLYLNAHLDRLAQTMRLLG' A
#
# COMPACT_ATOMS: atom_id res chain seq x y z
N MET A 1 35.51 16.26 11.64
CA MET A 1 34.65 15.09 11.91
C MET A 1 33.22 15.60 12.07
N GLN A 2 32.38 15.40 11.06
CA GLN A 2 30.96 15.76 11.11
C GLN A 2 30.18 14.58 11.70
N ASN A 3 29.40 14.85 12.76
CA ASN A 3 28.43 13.92 13.32
C ASN A 3 27.46 13.49 12.20
N PRO A 4 27.22 12.19 11.99
CA PRO A 4 26.15 11.76 11.09
C PRO A 4 24.85 12.16 11.76
N GLY A 5 24.24 13.25 11.29
CA GLY A 5 22.92 13.67 11.71
C GLY A 5 21.99 12.48 11.61
N THR A 6 21.31 12.17 12.70
CA THR A 6 20.23 11.20 12.74
C THR A 6 19.28 11.51 11.60
N LEU A 7 19.31 10.67 10.55
CA LEU A 7 18.30 10.71 9.50
C LEU A 7 16.96 10.53 10.23
N THR A 8 16.24 11.63 10.43
CA THR A 8 14.91 11.57 11.01
C THR A 8 14.08 10.81 9.98
N GLU A 9 13.80 9.54 10.26
CA GLU A 9 12.98 8.71 9.38
C GLU A 9 11.67 9.46 9.14
N ARG A 10 11.45 9.89 7.90
CA ARG A 10 10.18 10.52 7.56
C ARG A 10 9.11 9.46 7.73
N PRO A 11 8.05 9.73 8.52
CA PRO A 11 6.97 8.77 8.66
C PRO A 11 6.34 8.53 7.28
N PHE A 12 6.02 7.27 7.00
CA PHE A 12 5.29 6.92 5.79
C PHE A 12 3.92 7.63 5.78
N LEU A 13 3.61 8.33 4.69
CA LEU A 13 2.30 8.92 4.46
C LEU A 13 1.50 7.98 3.56
N PHE A 14 0.38 7.47 4.07
CA PHE A 14 -0.54 6.63 3.29
C PHE A 14 -1.79 7.43 2.93
N TYR A 15 -2.26 7.19 1.72
CA TYR A 15 -3.50 7.75 1.21
C TYR A 15 -4.29 6.64 0.55
N ALA A 16 -5.62 6.73 0.65
CA ALA A 16 -6.53 5.87 -0.08
C ALA A 16 -7.26 6.70 -1.13
N VAL A 17 -7.41 6.11 -2.31
CA VAL A 17 -8.19 6.65 -3.42
C VAL A 17 -9.50 5.88 -3.48
N THR A 18 -10.62 6.57 -3.29
CA THR A 18 -11.96 5.99 -3.38
C THR A 18 -12.79 6.73 -4.42
N SER A 19 -14.02 6.27 -4.65
CA SER A 19 -15.01 7.01 -5.45
C SER A 19 -15.31 8.41 -4.90
N ALA A 20 -15.08 8.67 -3.61
CA ALA A 20 -15.22 9.98 -2.99
C ALA A 20 -13.96 10.87 -3.11
N GLY A 21 -12.86 10.32 -3.63
CA GLY A 21 -11.60 11.03 -3.84
C GLY A 21 -10.43 10.51 -2.99
N LEU A 22 -9.38 11.33 -2.90
CA LEU A 22 -8.18 11.04 -2.12
C LEU A 22 -8.41 11.39 -0.65
N HIS A 23 -8.11 10.46 0.26
CA HIS A 23 -8.15 10.74 1.70
C HIS A 23 -6.92 10.16 2.42
N PRO A 24 -6.43 10.79 3.49
CA PRO A 24 -5.37 10.23 4.32
C PRO A 24 -5.79 8.89 4.92
N LEU A 25 -4.91 7.91 4.87
CA LEU A 25 -5.11 6.61 5.52
C LEU A 25 -4.36 6.61 6.85
N PRO A 26 -5.04 6.47 7.99
CA PRO A 26 -4.39 6.47 9.29
C PRO A 26 -3.48 5.25 9.43
N VAL A 27 -2.25 5.48 9.91
CA VAL A 27 -1.28 4.43 10.24
C VAL A 27 -1.41 4.12 11.72
N PRO A 28 -1.70 2.86 12.11
CA PRO A 28 -1.73 2.48 13.51
C PRO A 28 -0.38 2.78 14.20
N PRO A 29 -0.39 3.32 15.45
CA PRO A 29 0.83 3.53 16.21
C PRO A 29 1.67 2.25 16.32
N GLY A 30 2.98 2.36 16.15
CA GLY A 30 3.90 1.21 16.22
C GLY A 30 4.00 0.37 14.94
N THR A 31 3.38 0.79 13.84
CA THR A 31 3.60 0.16 12.53
C THR A 31 4.98 0.51 11.99
N ALA A 32 5.88 -0.48 11.95
CA ALA A 32 7.25 -0.31 11.46
C ALA A 32 7.42 -0.61 9.96
N ASP A 33 6.51 -1.40 9.38
CA ASP A 33 6.58 -1.85 7.99
C ASP A 33 5.18 -2.02 7.36
N PHE A 34 5.15 -2.23 6.04
CA PHE A 34 3.90 -2.44 5.29
C PHE A 34 3.12 -3.67 5.78
N ALA A 35 3.82 -4.75 6.15
CA ALA A 35 3.17 -5.95 6.68
C ALA A 35 2.41 -5.65 7.99
N GLY A 36 2.92 -4.72 8.79
CA GLY A 36 2.28 -4.23 10.00
C GLY A 36 0.91 -3.60 9.76
N LEU A 37 0.70 -2.94 8.61
CA LEU A 37 -0.59 -2.36 8.24
C LEU A 37 -1.67 -3.41 7.97
N LEU A 38 -1.26 -4.62 7.62
CA LEU A 38 -2.19 -5.71 7.28
C LEU A 38 -2.64 -6.50 8.50
N ARG A 39 -2.01 -6.28 9.67
CA ARG A 39 -2.36 -7.00 10.91
C ARG A 39 -3.76 -6.61 11.39
N GLY A 40 -4.58 -7.62 11.66
CA GLY A 40 -5.94 -7.44 12.20
C GLY A 40 -6.99 -7.04 11.17
N LEU A 41 -6.63 -6.93 9.88
CA LEU A 41 -7.61 -6.76 8.82
C LEU A 41 -8.44 -8.05 8.63
N PRO A 42 -9.73 -7.93 8.25
CA PRO A 42 -10.52 -9.08 7.85
C PRO A 42 -9.86 -9.86 6.70
N VAL A 43 -10.22 -11.14 6.58
CA VAL A 43 -9.82 -11.94 5.41
C VAL A 43 -10.26 -11.25 4.13
N GLY A 44 -9.33 -11.10 3.18
CA GLY A 44 -9.58 -10.42 1.93
C GLY A 44 -8.41 -10.59 0.96
N ALA A 45 -8.52 -9.94 -0.19
CA ALA A 45 -7.50 -9.95 -1.23
C ALA A 45 -6.94 -8.54 -1.46
N TYR A 46 -5.64 -8.46 -1.77
CA TYR A 46 -5.02 -7.22 -2.23
C TYR A 46 -4.09 -7.50 -3.42
N SER A 47 -3.80 -6.45 -4.20
CA SER A 47 -2.79 -6.47 -5.25
C SER A 47 -1.88 -5.27 -5.06
N ALA A 48 -0.56 -5.49 -5.12
CA ALA A 48 0.42 -4.41 -5.14
C ALA A 48 0.78 -4.13 -6.60
N LEU A 49 0.70 -2.86 -7.00
CA LEU A 49 1.05 -2.40 -8.33
C LEU A 49 2.34 -1.59 -8.27
N ARG A 50 3.21 -1.77 -9.26
CA ARG A 50 4.39 -0.92 -9.43
C ARG A 50 4.12 0.07 -10.55
N THR A 51 4.37 1.35 -10.27
CA THR A 51 4.35 2.40 -11.29
C THR A 51 5.76 2.76 -11.73
N PHE A 52 5.86 3.14 -13.00
CA PHE A 52 7.00 3.80 -13.62
C PHE A 52 6.49 5.11 -14.21
N SER A 53 7.35 6.13 -14.30
CA SER A 53 6.97 7.44 -14.83
C SER A 53 5.70 8.02 -14.18
N HIS A 54 5.50 7.74 -12.89
CA HIS A 54 4.34 8.10 -12.05
C HIS A 54 2.98 7.48 -12.44
N ASN A 55 2.66 7.33 -13.72
CA ASN A 55 1.32 6.92 -14.19
C ASN A 55 1.30 5.66 -15.08
N GLN A 56 2.44 5.00 -15.28
CA GLN A 56 2.51 3.77 -16.06
C GLN A 56 2.59 2.58 -15.13
N PHE A 57 1.59 1.71 -15.19
CA PHE A 57 1.51 0.54 -14.33
C PHE A 57 2.09 -0.67 -15.04
N LEU A 58 3.05 -1.33 -14.40
CA LEU A 58 3.62 -2.56 -14.93
C LEU A 58 2.61 -3.71 -14.80
N TYR A 59 2.23 -4.31 -15.94
CA TYR A 59 1.30 -5.44 -16.02
C TYR A 59 -0.07 -5.22 -15.36
N LEU A 60 -0.64 -4.01 -15.43
CA LEU A 60 -1.89 -3.65 -14.75
C LEU A 60 -3.02 -4.68 -14.94
N ASN A 61 -3.33 -5.05 -16.18
CA ASN A 61 -4.44 -5.97 -16.47
C ASN A 61 -4.22 -7.34 -15.82
N ALA A 62 -3.00 -7.90 -15.88
CA ALA A 62 -2.69 -9.18 -15.24
C ALA A 62 -2.87 -9.11 -13.72
N HIS A 63 -2.53 -7.98 -13.09
CA HIS A 63 -2.76 -7.78 -11.66
C HIS A 63 -4.26 -7.67 -11.31
N LEU A 64 -5.06 -7.03 -12.16
CA LEU A 64 -6.52 -6.92 -11.97
C LEU A 64 -7.21 -8.26 -12.17
N ASP A 65 -6.86 -9.01 -13.22
CA ASP A 65 -7.40 -10.34 -13.50
C ASP A 65 -7.11 -11.31 -12.35
N ARG A 66 -5.86 -11.29 -11.85
CA ARG A 66 -5.46 -12.07 -10.68
C ARG A 66 -6.27 -11.69 -9.44
N LEU A 67 -6.45 -10.39 -9.17
CA LEU A 67 -7.22 -9.92 -8.02
C LEU A 67 -8.68 -10.37 -8.11
N ALA A 68 -9.32 -10.22 -9.27
CA ALA A 68 -10.68 -10.70 -9.51
C ALA A 68 -10.79 -12.22 -9.31
N GLN A 69 -9.81 -12.99 -9.78
CA GLN A 69 -9.75 -14.43 -9.54
C GLN A 69 -9.59 -14.77 -8.06
N THR A 70 -8.71 -14.06 -7.32
CA THR A 70 -8.54 -14.28 -5.88
C THR A 70 -9.81 -13.97 -5.12
N MET A 71 -10.49 -12.85 -5.42
CA MET A 71 -11.76 -12.50 -4.78
C MET A 71 -12.81 -13.60 -5.02
N ARG A 72 -12.95 -14.10 -6.25
CA ARG A 72 -13.86 -15.22 -6.56
C ARG A 72 -13.57 -16.50 -5.77
N LEU A 73 -12.31 -16.74 -5.40
CA LEU A 73 -11.91 -17.92 -4.63
C LEU A 73 -12.15 -17.77 -3.13
N LEU A 74 -12.32 -16.54 -2.64
CA LEU A 74 -12.59 -16.27 -1.22
C LEU A 74 -14.07 -16.28 -0.85
N GLY A 75 -14.97 -16.32 -1.84
CA GLY A 75 -16.43 -16.29 -1.68
C GLY A 75 -17.02 -14.91 -1.87
#